data_AF-A0A2T5IRB4-F1
#
_entry.id   AF-A0A2T5IRB4-F1
#
_cell.length_a   1.000
_cell.length_b   1.000
_cell.length_c   1.000
_cell.angle_alpha   90.00
_cell.angle_beta   90.00
_cell.angle_gamma   90.00
#
_symmetry.space_group_name_H-M   'P 1'
#
loop_
_entity.id
_entity.type
_entity.pdbx_description
1 polymer ?
#
loop_
_entity_poly.entity_id
_entity_poly.type
_entity_poly.pdbx_seq_one_letter_code
_entity_poly.pdbx_strand_id
1 'polypeptide(L)'
;MIDKSLLESKIKEQGILPIEIYNGFEYEDNFMNLVDEKIDSLITFVKSNDLKNIFYCCYNYDQEDIMITDEKIDEEVCRRMCSYDESVIKSFREEVEEFNKKAAAIDISKPYELCFFTIYQGYFIGGRYNDDYLDTEDYYDKLVKIVNKYFSRDEYNKKKEQEYKESRPRRLELLSKIKEYVLNDPEFHKCTNDNLRHLYKSHLYKTNQDYFEYRNIEPYKSIRFIDALWKEHKNKIVVNLELFIGD
;
A
#
# COMPACT_ATOMS: atom_id res chain seq x y z
N MET A 1 12.99 -29.59 4.76
CA MET A 1 11.57 -29.92 5.01
C MET A 1 11.36 -30.18 6.49
N ILE A 2 10.57 -29.32 7.11
CA ILE A 2 10.20 -29.38 8.51
C ILE A 2 9.11 -30.45 8.69
N ASP A 3 9.39 -31.49 9.48
CA ASP A 3 8.43 -32.55 9.79
C ASP A 3 8.01 -32.47 11.26
N LYS A 4 6.79 -31.95 11.48
CA LYS A 4 6.14 -31.85 12.79
C LYS A 4 6.08 -33.21 13.51
N SER A 5 5.74 -34.29 12.78
CA SER A 5 5.55 -35.61 13.36
C SER A 5 6.86 -36.19 13.89
N LEU A 6 7.96 -35.92 13.19
CA LEU A 6 9.30 -36.31 13.61
C LEU A 6 9.72 -35.54 14.88
N LEU A 7 9.45 -34.24 14.94
CA LEU A 7 9.72 -33.41 16.12
C LEU A 7 8.96 -33.94 17.35
N GLU A 8 7.65 -34.15 17.21
CA GLU A 8 6.82 -34.64 18.31
C GLU A 8 7.29 -36.00 18.83
N SER A 9 7.62 -36.91 17.92
CA SER A 9 8.10 -38.25 18.27
C SER A 9 9.40 -38.16 19.07
N LYS A 10 10.33 -37.32 18.60
CA LYS A 10 11.62 -37.09 19.27
C LYS A 10 11.46 -36.50 20.68
N ILE A 11 10.51 -35.58 20.88
CA ILE A 11 10.21 -35.00 22.20
C ILE A 11 9.57 -36.06 23.13
N LYS A 12 8.59 -36.81 22.62
CA LYS A 12 7.86 -37.86 23.38
C LYS A 12 8.78 -38.99 23.82
N GLU A 13 9.72 -39.42 22.97
CA GLU A 13 10.73 -40.44 23.30
C GLU A 13 11.60 -40.06 24.51
N GLN A 14 11.73 -38.76 24.79
CA GLN A 14 12.47 -38.24 25.95
C GLN A 14 11.63 -38.08 27.21
N GLY A 15 10.35 -38.49 27.18
CA GLY A 15 9.41 -38.33 28.30
C GLY A 15 8.96 -36.89 28.52
N ILE A 16 9.10 -36.03 27.51
CA ILE A 16 8.67 -34.63 27.52
C ILE A 16 7.34 -34.53 26.78
N LEU A 17 6.44 -33.67 27.25
CA LEU A 17 5.16 -33.39 26.61
C LEU A 17 5.34 -32.33 25.51
N PRO A 18 5.22 -32.66 24.22
CA PRO A 18 5.11 -31.65 23.17
C PRO A 18 3.72 -31.01 23.22
N ILE A 19 3.65 -29.69 23.15
CA ILE A 19 2.41 -28.91 23.15
C ILE A 19 2.39 -28.02 21.91
N GLU A 20 1.49 -28.32 20.99
CA GLU A 20 1.23 -27.44 19.85
C GLU A 20 0.46 -26.20 20.30
N ILE A 21 0.88 -25.03 19.84
CA ILE A 21 0.17 -23.77 20.04
C ILE A 21 -0.14 -23.10 18.71
N TYR A 22 -1.25 -22.36 18.68
CA TYR A 22 -1.67 -21.56 17.52
C TYR A 22 -1.05 -20.16 17.67
N ASN A 23 -0.14 -19.81 16.75
CA ASN A 23 0.70 -18.61 16.75
C ASN A 23 1.75 -18.54 17.86
N GLY A 24 3.02 -18.65 17.46
CA GLY A 24 4.16 -18.30 18.32
C GLY A 24 4.22 -16.79 18.53
N PHE A 25 4.55 -16.42 19.75
CA PHE A 25 4.59 -15.04 20.25
C PHE A 25 5.41 -14.09 19.34
N GLU A 26 4.83 -12.92 19.02
CA GLU A 26 5.50 -11.78 18.37
C GLU A 26 6.43 -11.00 19.32
N TYR A 27 6.57 -11.42 20.58
CA TYR A 27 7.28 -10.67 21.62
C TYR A 27 8.75 -11.07 21.69
N GLU A 28 9.60 -10.41 20.89
CA GLU A 28 11.06 -10.58 20.86
C GLU A 28 11.73 -10.35 22.23
N ASP A 29 11.17 -9.48 23.07
CA ASP A 29 11.83 -9.00 24.29
C ASP A 29 12.11 -10.07 25.36
N ASN A 30 11.44 -11.23 25.31
CA ASN A 30 11.61 -12.31 26.29
C ASN A 30 12.04 -13.65 25.68
N PHE A 31 12.43 -13.67 24.40
CA PHE A 31 12.88 -14.90 23.72
C PHE A 31 14.41 -15.00 23.73
N MET A 32 14.94 -16.03 24.38
CA MET A 32 16.34 -16.39 24.36
C MET A 32 16.57 -17.53 23.36
N ASN A 33 17.28 -17.24 22.28
CA ASN A 33 17.66 -18.24 21.29
C ASN A 33 18.78 -19.15 21.84
N LEU A 34 18.63 -20.45 21.63
CA LEU A 34 19.71 -21.41 21.75
C LEU A 34 20.76 -21.11 20.68
N VAL A 35 22.04 -21.14 21.04
CA VAL A 35 23.15 -20.79 20.14
C VAL A 35 23.17 -21.61 18.85
N ASP A 36 22.75 -22.87 18.92
CA ASP A 36 22.72 -23.77 17.76
C ASP A 36 21.33 -23.94 17.14
N GLU A 37 20.30 -23.34 17.76
CA GLU A 37 18.89 -23.45 17.37
C GLU A 37 18.45 -24.91 17.12
N LYS A 38 18.96 -25.87 17.90
CA LYS A 38 18.60 -27.30 17.75
C LYS A 38 17.66 -27.77 18.85
N ILE A 39 16.67 -28.59 18.47
CA ILE A 39 15.75 -29.25 19.40
C ILE A 39 16.49 -30.12 20.43
N ASP A 40 17.61 -30.75 20.07
CA ASP A 40 18.42 -31.56 20.99
C ASP A 40 18.97 -30.75 22.16
N SER A 41 19.39 -29.52 21.88
CA SER A 41 19.89 -28.58 22.88
C SER A 41 18.75 -28.13 23.80
N LEU A 42 17.55 -27.90 23.24
CA LEU A 42 16.37 -27.60 24.06
C LEU A 42 15.97 -28.78 24.96
N ILE A 43 15.95 -30.00 24.42
CA ILE A 43 15.64 -31.22 25.18
C ILE A 43 16.61 -31.38 26.36
N THR A 44 17.90 -31.16 26.11
CA THR A 44 18.93 -31.21 27.15
C THR A 44 18.68 -30.16 28.23
N PHE A 45 18.35 -28.93 27.83
CA PHE A 45 17.99 -27.85 28.75
C PHE A 45 16.76 -28.18 29.60
N VAL A 46 15.68 -28.68 28.98
CA VAL A 46 14.42 -29.07 29.63
C VAL A 46 14.67 -30.15 30.68
N LYS A 47 15.42 -31.20 30.34
CA LYS A 47 15.74 -32.29 31.28
C LYS A 47 16.62 -31.83 32.45
N SER A 48 17.59 -30.95 32.18
CA SER A 48 18.51 -30.45 33.21
C SER A 48 17.81 -29.56 34.24
N ASN A 49 16.66 -28.98 33.89
CA ASN A 49 15.87 -28.09 34.73
C ASN A 49 14.55 -28.72 35.22
N ASP A 50 14.39 -30.04 35.07
CA ASP A 50 13.19 -30.80 35.43
C ASP A 50 11.87 -30.25 34.83
N LEU A 51 11.96 -29.64 33.65
CA LEU A 51 10.82 -29.17 32.89
C LEU A 51 10.14 -30.35 32.18
N LYS A 52 8.81 -30.26 32.01
CA LYS A 52 8.00 -31.36 31.45
C LYS A 52 7.44 -31.09 30.07
N ASN A 53 7.58 -29.88 29.55
CA ASN A 53 6.95 -29.46 28.31
C ASN A 53 7.90 -28.73 27.36
N ILE A 54 7.64 -28.93 26.07
CA ILE A 54 8.16 -28.13 24.97
C ILE A 54 6.95 -27.68 24.17
N PHE A 55 6.83 -26.37 23.97
CA PHE A 55 5.85 -25.76 23.09
C PHE A 55 6.41 -25.66 21.68
N TYR A 56 5.55 -25.76 20.68
CA TYR A 56 5.93 -25.52 19.29
C TYR A 56 4.75 -24.96 18.49
N CYS A 57 5.08 -24.21 17.45
CA CYS A 57 4.15 -23.74 16.45
C CYS A 57 4.77 -23.84 15.06
N CYS A 58 3.92 -24.06 14.07
CA CYS A 58 4.27 -24.14 12.67
C CYS A 58 3.67 -22.94 11.94
N TYR A 59 4.45 -22.34 11.05
CA TYR A 59 3.97 -21.31 10.13
C TYR A 59 3.97 -21.90 8.73
N ASN A 60 2.78 -21.90 8.12
CA ASN A 60 2.58 -22.32 6.75
C ASN A 60 2.38 -21.09 5.88
N TYR A 61 2.75 -21.22 4.61
CA TYR A 61 2.37 -20.23 3.62
C TYR A 61 0.86 -20.27 3.40
N ASP A 62 0.24 -19.10 3.34
CA ASP A 62 -1.03 -18.96 2.65
C ASP A 62 -0.73 -18.79 1.15
N GLN A 63 -1.53 -19.47 0.32
CA GLN A 63 -1.41 -19.37 -1.12
C GLN A 63 -1.69 -17.94 -1.61
N GLU A 64 -2.63 -17.24 -0.98
CA GLU A 64 -2.94 -15.85 -1.34
C GLU A 64 -1.83 -14.89 -0.92
N ASP A 65 -1.10 -15.22 0.15
CA ASP A 65 -0.01 -14.39 0.65
C ASP A 65 1.21 -14.47 -0.28
N ILE A 66 1.59 -15.65 -0.74
CA ILE A 66 2.81 -15.82 -1.56
C ILE A 66 2.64 -15.44 -3.04
N MET A 67 1.42 -15.17 -3.49
CA MET A 67 1.13 -14.81 -4.88
C MET A 67 0.87 -13.31 -5.05
N ILE A 68 1.28 -12.78 -6.20
CA ILE A 68 0.89 -11.44 -6.65
C ILE A 68 -0.44 -11.57 -7.39
N THR A 69 -1.53 -11.12 -6.77
CA THR A 69 -2.87 -11.11 -7.36
C THR A 69 -3.13 -9.84 -8.18
N ASP A 70 -4.16 -9.86 -9.03
CA ASP A 70 -4.59 -8.66 -9.76
C ASP A 70 -4.98 -7.52 -8.80
N GLU A 71 -5.58 -7.84 -7.65
CA GLU A 71 -5.91 -6.85 -6.62
C GLU A 71 -4.65 -6.18 -6.04
N LYS A 72 -3.63 -6.96 -5.67
CA LYS A 72 -2.34 -6.43 -5.19
C LYS A 72 -1.66 -5.54 -6.23
N ILE A 73 -1.77 -5.91 -7.51
CA ILE A 73 -1.28 -5.09 -8.63
C ILE A 73 -2.05 -3.78 -8.71
N ASP A 74 -3.39 -3.85 -8.73
CA ASP A 74 -4.25 -2.68 -8.84
C ASP A 74 -4.03 -1.72 -7.67
N GLU A 75 -3.87 -2.22 -6.44
CA GLU A 75 -3.55 -1.41 -5.28
C GLU A 75 -2.21 -0.68 -5.43
N GLU A 76 -1.13 -1.39 -5.76
CA GLU A 76 0.21 -0.78 -5.86
C GLU A 76 0.33 0.15 -7.08
N VAL A 77 -0.34 -0.18 -8.19
CA VAL A 77 -0.43 0.69 -9.37
C VAL A 77 -1.28 1.92 -9.08
N CYS A 78 -2.48 1.81 -8.49
CA CYS A 78 -3.31 2.95 -8.11
C CYS A 78 -2.61 3.88 -7.12
N ARG A 79 -1.85 3.31 -6.18
CA ARG A 79 -1.07 4.08 -5.20
C ARG A 79 0.00 4.94 -5.87
N ARG A 80 0.53 4.52 -7.02
CA ARG A 80 1.63 5.22 -7.73
C ARG A 80 1.21 5.97 -8.97
N MET A 81 0.09 5.59 -9.58
CA MET A 81 -0.42 6.17 -10.82
C MET A 81 -1.83 6.70 -10.59
N CYS A 82 -2.01 8.01 -10.79
CA CYS A 82 -3.35 8.59 -10.90
C CYS A 82 -4.06 8.20 -12.22
N SER A 83 -3.42 7.46 -13.14
CA SER A 83 -4.01 7.02 -14.40
C SER A 83 -3.41 5.71 -14.92
N TYR A 84 -4.27 4.75 -15.26
CA TYR A 84 -3.96 3.46 -15.86
C TYR A 84 -3.39 3.61 -17.28
N ASP A 85 -2.12 3.24 -17.49
CA ASP A 85 -1.60 2.98 -18.84
C ASP A 85 -1.55 1.46 -19.05
N GLU A 86 -2.53 0.92 -19.78
CA GLU A 86 -2.66 -0.52 -20.05
C GLU A 86 -1.42 -1.13 -20.70
N SER A 87 -0.67 -0.32 -21.46
CA SER A 87 0.55 -0.79 -22.14
C SER A 87 1.65 -1.15 -21.15
N VAL A 88 1.75 -0.39 -20.05
CA VAL A 88 2.74 -0.63 -18.99
C VAL A 88 2.32 -1.81 -18.12
N ILE A 89 1.02 -1.95 -17.84
CA ILE A 89 0.47 -3.10 -17.11
C ILE A 89 0.78 -4.40 -17.83
N LYS A 90 0.59 -4.42 -19.17
CA LYS A 90 0.93 -5.58 -19.97
C LYS A 90 2.41 -5.94 -19.87
N SER A 91 3.30 -4.95 -19.82
CA SER A 91 4.75 -5.18 -19.79
C SER A 91 5.29 -5.82 -18.52
N PHE A 92 4.61 -5.68 -17.38
CA PHE A 92 5.06 -6.28 -16.13
C PHE A 92 4.31 -7.56 -15.72
N ARG A 93 3.16 -7.85 -16.37
CA ARG A 93 2.40 -9.09 -16.15
C ARG A 93 3.22 -10.36 -16.43
N GLU A 94 4.11 -10.34 -17.43
CA GLU A 94 4.99 -11.49 -17.72
C GLU A 94 5.93 -11.82 -16.55
N GLU A 95 6.49 -10.81 -15.88
CA GLU A 95 7.36 -10.99 -14.70
C GLU A 95 6.57 -11.45 -13.48
N VAL A 96 5.36 -10.92 -13.30
CA VAL A 96 4.42 -11.38 -12.26
C VAL A 96 4.06 -12.86 -12.48
N GLU A 97 3.75 -13.25 -13.72
CA GLU A 97 3.43 -14.65 -14.04
C GLU A 97 4.62 -15.58 -13.78
N GLU A 98 5.84 -15.15 -14.08
CA GLU A 98 7.04 -15.94 -13.76
C GLU A 98 7.22 -16.12 -12.24
N PHE A 99 7.03 -15.05 -11.47
CA PHE A 99 7.07 -15.11 -10.01
C PHE A 99 5.98 -16.05 -9.47
N ASN A 100 4.74 -15.87 -9.91
CA ASN A 100 3.60 -16.69 -9.48
C ASN A 100 3.77 -18.17 -9.86
N LYS A 101 4.43 -18.50 -10.96
CA LYS A 101 4.79 -19.89 -11.30
C LYS A 101 5.76 -20.51 -10.30
N LYS A 102 6.72 -19.73 -9.79
CA LYS A 102 7.65 -20.20 -8.74
C LYS A 102 6.91 -20.35 -7.41
N ALA A 103 6.09 -19.37 -7.03
CA ALA A 103 5.26 -19.45 -5.83
C ALA A 103 4.29 -20.64 -5.87
N ALA A 104 3.66 -20.92 -7.01
CA ALA A 104 2.75 -22.05 -7.18
C ALA A 104 3.42 -23.43 -7.08
N ALA A 105 4.75 -23.51 -7.18
CA ALA A 105 5.49 -24.75 -6.99
C ALA A 105 5.79 -25.05 -5.50
N ILE A 106 5.49 -24.10 -4.60
CA ILE A 106 5.70 -24.26 -3.16
C ILE A 106 4.63 -25.21 -2.59
N ASP A 107 5.07 -26.21 -1.84
CA ASP A 107 4.18 -27.12 -1.12
C ASP A 107 3.67 -26.47 0.16
N ILE A 108 2.60 -25.68 0.05
CA ILE A 108 1.97 -24.95 1.17
C ILE A 108 1.41 -25.86 2.26
N SER A 109 1.29 -27.18 2.00
CA SER A 109 0.87 -28.14 3.03
C SER A 109 1.93 -28.36 4.10
N LYS A 110 3.16 -27.88 3.86
CA LYS A 110 4.29 -27.99 4.77
C LYS A 110 4.64 -26.62 5.36
N PRO A 111 5.02 -26.59 6.65
CA PRO A 111 5.48 -25.36 7.25
C PRO A 111 6.81 -24.91 6.66
N TYR A 112 6.91 -23.60 6.44
CA TYR A 112 8.17 -22.94 6.10
C TYR A 112 8.96 -22.57 7.36
N GLU A 113 8.28 -22.39 8.49
CA GLU A 113 8.93 -22.13 9.79
C GLU A 113 8.34 -23.00 10.89
N LEU A 114 9.21 -23.48 11.78
CA LEU A 114 8.84 -24.13 13.03
C LEU A 114 9.60 -23.48 14.16
N CYS A 115 8.87 -22.88 15.09
CA CYS A 115 9.41 -22.39 16.35
C CYS A 115 9.15 -23.41 17.45
N PHE A 116 10.16 -23.68 18.27
CA PHE A 116 10.04 -24.59 19.42
C PHE A 116 10.73 -23.98 20.64
N PHE A 117 10.10 -24.07 21.82
CA PHE A 117 10.60 -23.43 23.02
C PHE A 117 10.05 -24.06 24.31
N THR A 118 10.63 -23.70 25.44
CA THR A 118 10.09 -23.94 26.79
C THR A 118 10.03 -22.63 27.57
N ILE A 119 9.35 -22.62 28.70
CA ILE A 119 9.28 -21.46 29.60
C ILE A 119 10.13 -21.74 30.83
N TYR A 120 11.09 -20.86 31.10
CA TYR A 120 11.97 -20.96 32.26
C TYR A 120 12.20 -19.58 32.88
N GLN A 121 11.84 -19.43 34.16
CA GLN A 121 12.01 -18.18 34.92
C GLN A 121 11.44 -16.93 34.23
N GLY A 122 10.31 -17.08 33.53
CA GLY A 122 9.64 -15.98 32.82
C GLY A 122 10.17 -15.72 31.40
N TYR A 123 11.18 -16.46 30.95
CA TYR A 123 11.73 -16.36 29.60
C TYR A 123 11.33 -17.54 28.73
N PHE A 124 11.20 -17.29 27.43
CA PHE A 124 11.06 -18.31 26.42
C PHE A 124 12.46 -18.72 25.98
N ILE A 125 12.79 -20.01 26.04
CA ILE A 125 14.10 -20.52 25.62
C ILE A 125 13.86 -21.52 24.50
N GLY A 126 14.45 -21.29 23.33
CA GLY A 126 14.09 -22.08 22.16
C GLY A 126 14.93 -21.81 20.91
N GLY A 127 14.42 -22.26 19.78
CA GLY A 127 15.02 -22.07 18.47
C GLY A 127 13.98 -22.17 17.37
N ARG A 128 14.43 -21.96 16.13
CA ARG A 128 13.58 -21.96 14.94
C ARG A 128 14.22 -22.78 13.84
N TYR A 129 13.41 -23.51 13.09
CA TYR A 129 13.81 -24.07 11.81
C TYR A 129 13.11 -23.27 10.71
N ASN A 130 13.90 -22.71 9.81
CA ASN A 130 13.41 -21.99 8.64
C ASN A 130 13.81 -22.76 7.39
N ASP A 131 12.81 -23.15 6.62
CA ASP A 131 12.92 -23.72 5.29
C ASP A 131 12.27 -22.74 4.31
N ASP A 132 12.75 -21.50 4.37
CA ASP A 132 12.20 -20.42 3.56
C ASP A 132 12.50 -20.69 2.08
N TYR A 133 11.48 -21.14 1.36
CA TYR A 133 11.55 -21.43 -0.07
C TYR A 133 11.53 -20.16 -0.93
N LEU A 134 11.04 -19.04 -0.38
CA LEU A 134 11.13 -17.75 -1.03
C LEU A 134 12.51 -17.22 -0.68
N ASP A 135 13.46 -17.45 -1.58
CA ASP A 135 14.85 -17.00 -1.46
C ASP A 135 14.87 -15.46 -1.29
N THR A 136 14.75 -14.99 -0.06
CA THR A 136 14.91 -13.60 0.44
C THR A 136 14.00 -12.50 -0.13
N GLU A 137 13.07 -12.78 -1.06
CA GLU A 137 12.23 -11.77 -1.70
C GLU A 137 10.75 -12.09 -1.53
N ASP A 138 10.12 -11.42 -0.57
CA ASP A 138 8.67 -11.42 -0.37
C ASP A 138 7.93 -10.92 -1.63
N TYR A 139 6.67 -11.34 -1.81
CA TYR A 139 5.82 -10.94 -2.93
C TYR A 139 5.70 -9.41 -3.03
N TYR A 140 5.67 -8.71 -1.89
CA TYR A 140 5.55 -7.26 -1.86
C TYR A 140 6.81 -6.60 -2.42
N ASP A 141 7.99 -7.02 -1.96
CA ASP A 141 9.26 -6.52 -2.45
C ASP A 141 9.43 -6.81 -3.94
N LYS A 142 8.99 -7.99 -4.38
CA LYS A 142 8.99 -8.33 -5.81
C LYS A 142 8.11 -7.40 -6.61
N LEU A 143 6.86 -7.24 -6.21
CA LEU A 143 5.88 -6.38 -6.88
C LEU A 143 6.40 -4.94 -6.94
N VAL A 144 6.93 -4.41 -5.84
CA VAL A 144 7.52 -3.07 -5.79
C VAL A 144 8.69 -2.92 -6.74
N LYS A 145 9.59 -3.91 -6.85
CA LYS A 145 10.73 -3.85 -7.79
C LYS A 145 10.27 -3.92 -9.24
N ILE A 146 9.32 -4.82 -9.54
CA ILE A 146 8.70 -4.93 -10.86
C ILE A 146 8.07 -3.58 -11.23
N VAL A 147 7.20 -3.03 -10.39
CA VAL A 147 6.57 -1.73 -10.61
C VAL A 147 7.64 -0.63 -10.78
N ASN A 148 8.64 -0.54 -9.91
CA ASN A 148 9.73 0.46 -10.04
C ASN A 148 10.52 0.36 -11.35
N LYS A 149 10.72 -0.84 -11.90
CA LYS A 149 11.44 -1.05 -13.15
C LYS A 149 10.70 -0.43 -14.33
N TYR A 150 9.38 -0.52 -14.35
CA TYR A 150 8.54 -0.02 -15.43
C TYR A 150 8.02 1.40 -15.17
N PHE A 151 8.02 1.83 -13.91
CA PHE A 151 7.62 3.16 -13.48
C PHE A 151 8.82 3.87 -12.87
N SER A 152 9.65 4.49 -13.72
CA SER A 152 10.56 5.50 -13.19
C SER A 152 9.71 6.71 -12.78
N ARG A 153 9.73 6.99 -11.47
CA ARG A 153 9.03 8.15 -10.91
C ARG A 153 9.42 9.45 -11.62
N ASP A 154 10.66 9.50 -12.11
CA ASP A 154 11.21 10.64 -12.85
C ASP A 154 10.59 10.81 -14.24
N GLU A 155 10.37 9.73 -15.01
CA GLU A 155 9.72 9.86 -16.32
C GLU A 155 8.23 10.18 -16.19
N TYR A 156 7.55 9.59 -15.21
CA TYR A 156 6.15 9.93 -14.91
C TYR A 156 6.02 11.41 -14.54
N ASN A 157 6.87 11.89 -13.61
CA ASN A 157 6.87 13.29 -13.19
C ASN A 157 7.20 14.22 -14.36
N LYS A 158 8.19 13.89 -15.20
CA LYS A 158 8.52 14.66 -16.40
C LYS A 158 7.37 14.71 -17.40
N LYS A 159 6.70 13.58 -17.65
CA LYS A 159 5.53 13.51 -18.54
C LYS A 159 4.38 14.37 -18.00
N LYS A 160 4.09 14.30 -16.70
CA LYS A 160 3.07 15.14 -16.06
C LYS A 160 3.42 16.62 -16.08
N GLU A 161 4.68 16.97 -15.82
CA GLU A 161 5.17 18.34 -15.91
C GLU A 161 5.05 18.87 -17.35
N GLN A 162 5.34 18.03 -18.35
CA GLN A 162 5.19 18.38 -19.75
C GLN A 162 3.72 18.54 -20.17
N GLU A 163 2.85 17.60 -19.82
CA GLU A 163 1.38 17.72 -20.01
C GLU A 163 0.83 19.00 -19.36
N TYR A 164 1.34 19.35 -18.18
CA TYR A 164 1.00 20.59 -17.49
C TYR A 164 1.46 21.81 -18.30
N LYS A 165 2.75 21.86 -18.70
CA LYS A 165 3.31 22.96 -19.51
C LYS A 165 2.54 23.16 -20.82
N GLU A 166 2.19 22.07 -21.50
CA GLU A 166 1.45 22.09 -22.77
C GLU A 166 -0.01 22.54 -22.59
N SER A 167 -0.68 22.12 -21.51
CA SER A 167 -2.07 22.50 -21.25
C SER A 167 -2.23 23.85 -20.53
N ARG A 168 -1.15 24.42 -19.97
CA ARG A 168 -1.16 25.66 -19.21
C ARG A 168 -1.78 26.86 -19.95
N PRO A 169 -1.43 27.16 -21.22
CA PRO A 169 -2.04 28.30 -21.93
C PRO A 169 -3.57 28.15 -22.07
N ARG A 170 -4.03 26.95 -22.43
CA ARG A 170 -5.47 26.64 -22.56
C ARG A 170 -6.19 26.80 -21.22
N ARG A 171 -5.60 26.33 -20.11
CA ARG A 171 -6.21 26.47 -18.77
C ARG A 171 -6.32 27.94 -18.34
N LEU A 172 -5.31 28.75 -18.62
CA LEU A 172 -5.35 30.20 -18.33
C LEU A 172 -6.39 30.92 -19.19
N GLU A 173 -6.52 30.55 -20.46
CA GLU A 173 -7.55 31.09 -21.34
C GLU A 173 -8.96 30.74 -20.81
N LEU A 174 -9.16 29.48 -20.41
CA LEU A 174 -10.42 29.00 -19.83
C LEU A 174 -10.80 29.78 -18.56
N LEU A 175 -9.84 29.94 -17.64
CA LEU A 175 -10.04 30.74 -16.43
C LEU A 175 -10.34 32.21 -16.72
N SER A 176 -9.71 32.78 -17.75
CA SER A 176 -9.95 34.17 -18.16
C SER A 176 -11.39 34.36 -18.68
N LYS A 177 -11.87 33.43 -19.51
CA LYS A 177 -13.27 33.43 -20.00
C LYS A 177 -14.27 33.28 -18.87
N ILE A 178 -14.04 32.36 -17.94
CA ILE A 178 -14.90 32.17 -16.77
C ILE A 178 -14.90 33.44 -15.90
N LYS A 179 -13.72 34.02 -15.64
CA LYS A 179 -13.58 35.26 -14.86
C LYS A 179 -14.38 36.39 -15.47
N GLU A 180 -14.22 36.64 -16.77
CA GLU A 180 -14.94 37.69 -17.48
C GLU A 180 -16.45 37.46 -17.43
N TYR A 181 -16.90 36.23 -17.69
CA TYR A 181 -18.31 35.87 -17.62
C TYR A 181 -18.91 36.15 -16.23
N VAL A 182 -18.27 35.62 -15.18
CA VAL A 182 -18.78 35.71 -13.80
C VAL A 182 -18.75 37.15 -13.28
N LEU A 183 -17.69 37.92 -13.56
CA LEU A 183 -17.59 39.31 -13.11
C LEU A 183 -18.55 40.25 -13.82
N ASN A 184 -19.01 39.90 -15.03
CA ASN A 184 -20.02 40.65 -15.77
C ASN A 184 -21.46 40.19 -15.49
N ASP A 185 -21.66 39.10 -14.75
CA ASP A 185 -22.97 38.54 -14.44
C ASP A 185 -23.66 39.29 -13.28
N PRO A 186 -24.81 39.97 -13.50
CA PRO A 186 -25.53 40.66 -12.43
C PRO A 186 -26.07 39.72 -11.33
N GLU A 187 -26.36 38.45 -11.64
CA GLU A 187 -26.81 37.49 -10.63
C GLU A 187 -25.68 37.09 -9.69
N PHE A 188 -24.44 37.02 -10.20
CA PHE A 188 -23.27 36.82 -9.35
C PHE A 188 -23.12 37.94 -8.33
N HIS A 189 -23.31 39.20 -8.73
CA HIS A 189 -23.18 40.37 -7.84
C HIS A 189 -24.16 40.36 -6.67
N LYS A 190 -25.28 39.64 -6.80
CA LYS A 190 -26.29 39.46 -5.73
C LYS A 190 -25.90 38.38 -4.71
N CYS A 191 -24.86 37.58 -4.96
CA CYS A 191 -24.46 36.45 -4.14
C CYS A 191 -23.68 36.86 -2.88
N THR A 192 -24.33 37.57 -1.95
CA THR A 192 -23.68 38.22 -0.81
C THR A 192 -23.16 37.29 0.28
N ASN A 193 -23.67 36.07 0.37
CA ASN A 193 -23.26 35.05 1.35
C ASN A 193 -22.85 33.73 0.67
N ASP A 194 -22.23 32.83 1.44
CA ASP A 194 -21.70 31.55 0.95
C ASP A 194 -22.76 30.66 0.30
N ASN A 195 -23.97 30.60 0.86
CA ASN A 195 -25.06 29.76 0.33
C ASN A 195 -25.48 30.22 -1.06
N LEU A 196 -25.62 31.54 -1.27
CA LEU A 196 -25.96 32.09 -2.59
C LEU A 196 -24.85 31.81 -3.61
N ARG A 197 -23.58 31.94 -3.22
CA ARG A 197 -22.45 31.58 -4.09
C ARG A 197 -22.41 30.09 -4.41
N HIS A 198 -22.82 29.23 -3.48
CA HIS A 198 -22.91 27.79 -3.72
C HIS A 198 -24.01 27.45 -4.75
N LEU A 199 -25.17 28.09 -4.64
CA LEU A 199 -26.24 27.96 -5.64
C LEU A 199 -25.78 28.48 -7.01
N TYR A 200 -25.08 29.62 -7.04
CA TYR A 200 -24.50 30.18 -8.25
C TYR A 200 -23.49 29.22 -8.90
N LYS A 201 -22.55 28.67 -8.13
CA LYS A 201 -21.59 27.64 -8.60
C LYS A 201 -22.30 26.44 -9.24
N SER A 202 -23.40 26.01 -8.63
CA SER A 202 -24.20 24.87 -9.11
C SER A 202 -24.94 25.19 -10.41
N HIS A 203 -25.43 26.42 -10.54
CA HIS A 203 -26.03 26.91 -11.79
C HIS A 203 -24.98 27.06 -12.90
N LEU A 204 -23.84 27.68 -12.59
CA LEU A 204 -22.72 27.90 -13.50
C LEU A 204 -22.19 26.57 -14.05
N TYR A 205 -22.07 25.54 -13.22
CA TYR A 205 -21.68 24.20 -13.66
C TYR A 205 -22.60 23.58 -14.71
N LYS A 206 -23.90 23.91 -14.66
CA LYS A 206 -24.90 23.38 -15.60
C LYS A 206 -25.03 24.20 -16.88
N THR A 207 -24.61 25.46 -16.85
CA THR A 207 -24.97 26.45 -17.88
C THR A 207 -23.76 27.04 -18.60
N ASN A 208 -22.57 26.95 -18.02
CA ASN A 208 -21.33 27.46 -18.61
C ASN A 208 -20.38 26.30 -18.91
N GLN A 209 -20.16 26.04 -20.20
CA GLN A 209 -19.33 24.93 -20.69
C GLN A 209 -17.87 25.08 -20.26
N ASP A 210 -17.33 26.31 -20.22
CA ASP A 210 -15.96 26.56 -19.82
C ASP A 210 -15.75 26.22 -18.33
N TYR A 211 -16.69 26.59 -17.47
CA TYR A 211 -16.65 26.26 -16.04
C TYR A 211 -16.88 24.77 -15.79
N PHE A 212 -17.73 24.11 -16.60
CA PHE A 212 -17.88 22.65 -16.57
C PHE A 212 -16.55 21.95 -16.90
N GLU A 213 -15.89 22.36 -18.00
CA GLU A 213 -14.59 21.82 -18.41
C GLU A 213 -13.53 22.07 -17.33
N TYR A 214 -13.44 23.30 -16.83
CA TYR A 214 -12.48 23.66 -15.79
C TYR A 214 -12.67 22.85 -14.51
N ARG A 215 -13.91 22.66 -14.05
CA ARG A 215 -14.22 21.88 -12.84
C ARG A 215 -13.86 20.41 -12.98
N ASN A 216 -13.96 19.83 -14.17
CA ASN A 216 -13.54 18.44 -14.40
C ASN A 216 -12.01 18.29 -14.38
N ILE A 217 -11.27 19.35 -14.72
CA ILE A 217 -9.80 19.36 -14.69
C ILE A 217 -9.29 19.70 -13.27
N GLU A 218 -9.91 20.66 -12.59
CA GLU A 218 -9.48 21.22 -11.29
C GLU A 218 -10.65 21.28 -10.29
N PRO A 219 -11.17 20.13 -9.80
CA PRO A 219 -12.39 20.09 -9.00
C PRO A 219 -12.29 20.86 -7.69
N TYR A 220 -11.13 20.83 -7.04
CA TYR A 220 -10.93 21.55 -5.77
C TYR A 220 -10.65 23.04 -5.96
N LYS A 221 -9.82 23.41 -6.96
CA LYS A 221 -9.48 24.82 -7.23
C LYS A 221 -10.69 25.58 -7.79
N SER A 222 -11.54 24.92 -8.60
CA SER A 222 -12.75 25.54 -9.17
C SER A 222 -13.76 26.02 -8.12
N ILE A 223 -13.93 25.28 -7.03
CA ILE A 223 -14.80 25.68 -5.91
C ILE A 223 -14.30 26.99 -5.29
N ARG A 224 -12.97 27.11 -5.09
CA ARG A 224 -12.33 28.28 -4.48
C ARG A 224 -12.24 29.46 -5.44
N PHE A 225 -12.21 29.20 -6.75
CA PHE A 225 -12.07 30.23 -7.78
C PHE A 225 -13.22 31.24 -7.76
N ILE A 226 -14.47 30.76 -7.70
CA ILE A 226 -15.65 31.64 -7.65
C ILE A 226 -15.66 32.51 -6.38
N ASP A 227 -15.23 31.96 -5.24
CA ASP A 227 -15.11 32.72 -4.00
C ASP A 227 -13.97 33.75 -4.06
N ALA A 228 -12.92 33.47 -4.83
CA ALA A 228 -11.85 34.44 -5.11
C ALA A 228 -12.35 35.58 -6.02
N LEU A 229 -13.13 35.27 -7.07
CA LEU A 229 -13.77 36.28 -7.91
C LEU A 229 -14.75 37.16 -7.13
N TRP A 230 -15.43 36.60 -6.14
CA TRP A 230 -16.31 37.38 -5.26
C TRP A 230 -15.52 38.40 -4.45
N LYS A 231 -14.34 38.00 -3.93
CA LYS A 231 -13.43 38.91 -3.24
C LYS A 231 -12.88 39.98 -4.18
N GLU A 232 -12.60 39.66 -5.44
CA GLU A 232 -12.20 40.64 -6.46
C GLU A 232 -13.29 41.68 -6.69
N HIS A 233 -14.53 41.23 -6.88
CA HIS A 233 -15.68 42.11 -7.04
C HIS A 233 -15.89 43.04 -5.82
N LYS A 234 -15.81 42.49 -4.60
CA LYS A 234 -16.01 43.23 -3.34
C LYS A 234 -14.87 44.18 -2.97
N ASN A 235 -13.63 43.70 -3.07
CA ASN A 235 -12.46 44.35 -2.48
C ASN A 235 -11.53 44.99 -3.53
N LYS A 236 -11.89 44.93 -4.83
CA LYS A 236 -11.06 45.42 -5.95
C LYS A 236 -9.64 44.83 -5.97
N ILE A 237 -9.49 43.60 -5.48
CA ILE A 237 -8.23 42.85 -5.55
C ILE A 237 -8.24 42.08 -6.87
N VAL A 238 -7.16 42.13 -7.64
CA VAL A 238 -7.05 41.34 -8.87
C VAL A 238 -6.66 39.90 -8.51
N VAL A 239 -7.51 38.93 -8.86
CA VAL A 239 -7.21 37.50 -8.71
C VAL A 239 -6.12 37.11 -9.70
N ASN A 240 -5.03 36.56 -9.17
CA ASN A 240 -4.00 35.90 -9.97
C ASN A 240 -4.51 34.51 -10.41
N LEU A 241 -4.78 34.36 -11.70
CA LEU A 241 -5.29 33.11 -12.28
C LEU A 241 -4.32 31.94 -12.16
N GLU A 242 -3.01 32.22 -12.04
CA GLU A 242 -1.96 31.21 -11.87
C GLU A 242 -2.17 30.35 -10.61
N LEU A 243 -2.78 30.92 -9.57
CA LEU A 243 -3.06 30.19 -8.33
C LEU A 243 -4.17 29.12 -8.50
N PHE A 244 -4.88 29.15 -9.63
CA PHE A 244 -6.06 28.33 -9.90
C PHE A 244 -5.83 27.28 -10.99
N ILE A 245 -4.61 27.18 -11.52
CA ILE A 245 -4.14 26.04 -12.32
C ILE A 245 -3.14 25.25 -11.47
N GLY A 246 -3.03 23.92 -11.63
CA GLY A 246 -2.14 23.02 -10.87
C GLY A 246 -0.73 23.53 -10.57
N ASP A 247 -0.09 22.99 -9.53
CA ASP A 247 1.38 23.01 -9.35
C ASP A 247 1.96 21.71 -9.91
#